data_AF-A0A818H188-F1
#
_entry.id   AF-A0A818H188-F1
#
_cell.length_a   1.000
_cell.length_b   1.000
_cell.length_c   1.000
_cell.angle_alpha   90.00
_cell.angle_beta   90.00
_cell.angle_gamma   90.00
#
_symmetry.space_group_name_H-M   'P 1'
#
loop_
_entity.id
_entity.type
_entity.pdbx_description
1 polymer ?
#
loop_
_entity_poly.entity_id
_entity_poly.type
_entity_poly.pdbx_seq_one_letter_code
_entity_poly.pdbx_strand_id
1 'polypeptide(L)'
;MVPSHGTSSMSCQSNYVIEANKYQYSSNDTIQITVRGATSSDRFKGILLVAKDASDQNILGSWSSINSSVQVVSCDGTLSNGITHTSSTNKSQIQATWRSPSTITEKNIVIK
;
A
#
# COMPACT_ATOMS: atom_id res chain seq x y z
N MET A 1 5.56 -4.08 -11.42
CA MET A 1 6.86 -4.36 -10.75
C MET A 1 6.83 -5.62 -9.87
N VAL A 2 7.97 -6.30 -9.73
CA VAL A 2 8.25 -7.34 -8.72
C VAL A 2 9.48 -6.91 -7.91
N PRO A 3 9.45 -6.96 -6.57
CA PRO A 3 10.62 -6.62 -5.75
C PRO A 3 11.79 -7.59 -5.98
N SER A 4 12.97 -7.06 -6.34
CA SER A 4 14.19 -7.86 -6.57
C SER A 4 15.06 -7.93 -5.31
N HIS A 5 14.55 -8.60 -4.27
CA HIS A 5 15.22 -8.71 -2.98
C HIS A 5 16.17 -9.91 -2.86
N GLY A 6 16.44 -10.63 -3.94
CA GLY A 6 17.37 -11.77 -3.96
C GLY A 6 16.88 -13.01 -3.18
N THR A 7 15.61 -13.01 -2.74
CA THR A 7 14.95 -14.13 -2.06
C THR A 7 13.66 -14.48 -2.78
N SER A 8 13.20 -15.73 -2.64
CA SER A 8 11.88 -16.14 -3.12
C SER A 8 10.77 -15.40 -2.37
N SER A 9 9.62 -15.24 -3.05
CA SER A 9 8.42 -14.72 -2.41
C SER A 9 7.97 -15.65 -1.29
N MET A 10 7.63 -15.08 -0.13
CA MET A 10 7.02 -15.83 0.97
C MET A 10 5.62 -16.32 0.56
N SER A 11 5.36 -17.62 0.67
CA SER A 11 4.03 -18.23 0.40
C SER A 11 3.24 -18.58 1.66
N CYS A 12 3.88 -18.54 2.83
CA CYS A 12 3.23 -18.75 4.12
C CYS A 12 2.44 -17.51 4.55
N GLN A 13 1.54 -17.70 5.52
CA GLN A 13 0.79 -16.59 6.12
C GLN A 13 1.74 -15.52 6.66
N SER A 14 1.48 -14.27 6.24
CA SER A 14 2.26 -13.11 6.68
C SER A 14 1.96 -12.79 8.15
N ASN A 15 3.00 -12.42 8.92
CA ASN A 15 2.86 -11.84 10.26
C ASN A 15 2.58 -10.33 10.22
N TYR A 16 2.18 -9.81 9.06
CA TYR A 16 1.85 -8.40 8.87
C TYR A 16 0.47 -8.28 8.25
N VAL A 17 -0.25 -7.26 8.71
CA VAL A 17 -1.65 -7.01 8.38
C VAL A 17 -1.74 -5.68 7.62
N ILE A 18 -2.53 -5.68 6.55
CA ILE A 18 -2.96 -4.48 5.81
C ILE A 18 -4.46 -4.32 6.05
N GLU A 19 -4.85 -3.19 6.64
CA GLU A 19 -6.24 -2.89 7.00
C GLU A 19 -6.65 -1.54 6.40
N ALA A 20 -7.86 -1.49 5.85
CA ALA A 20 -8.48 -0.25 5.38
C ALA A 20 -9.55 0.19 6.39
N ASN A 21 -9.72 1.51 6.55
CA ASN A 21 -10.81 2.04 7.39
C ASN A 21 -12.20 1.84 6.77
N LYS A 22 -12.28 1.58 5.45
CA LYS A 22 -13.50 1.18 4.72
C LYS A 22 -13.14 0.32 3.51
N TYR A 23 -14.06 -0.55 3.09
CA TYR A 23 -13.87 -1.50 1.97
C TYR A 23 -14.75 -1.19 0.76
N GLN A 24 -15.64 -0.21 0.87
CA GLN A 24 -16.43 0.34 -0.24
C GLN A 24 -16.02 1.79 -0.45
N TYR A 25 -16.03 2.24 -1.70
CA TYR A 25 -15.55 3.57 -2.06
C TYR A 25 -16.28 4.14 -3.28
N SER A 26 -16.35 5.47 -3.33
CA SER A 26 -16.87 6.27 -4.43
C SER A 26 -15.75 7.03 -5.16
N SER A 27 -16.06 7.67 -6.28
CA SER A 27 -15.06 8.39 -7.09
C SER A 27 -14.41 9.49 -6.25
N ASN A 28 -13.09 9.62 -6.32
CA ASN A 28 -12.29 10.53 -5.49
C ASN A 28 -12.33 10.26 -3.98
N ASP A 29 -12.94 9.15 -3.52
CA ASP A 29 -12.91 8.80 -2.11
C ASP A 29 -11.49 8.61 -1.60
N THR A 30 -11.33 8.95 -0.34
CA THR A 30 -10.08 8.82 0.40
C THR A 30 -10.23 7.69 1.42
N ILE A 31 -9.31 6.72 1.39
CA ILE A 31 -9.27 5.55 2.27
C ILE A 31 -7.95 5.57 3.02
N GLN A 32 -8.03 5.41 4.34
CA GLN A 32 -6.86 5.27 5.19
C GLN A 32 -6.46 3.80 5.26
N ILE A 33 -5.20 3.54 4.96
CA ILE A 33 -4.58 2.22 5.00
C ILE A 33 -3.59 2.18 6.16
N THR A 34 -3.74 1.16 7.00
CA THR A 34 -2.83 0.85 8.09
C THR A 34 -2.08 -0.43 7.76
N VAL A 35 -0.75 -0.40 7.88
CA VAL A 35 0.08 -1.62 7.83
C VAL A 35 0.73 -1.78 9.18
N ARG A 36 0.57 -2.96 9.79
CA ARG A 36 1.06 -3.25 11.14
C ARG A 36 1.56 -4.68 11.29
N GLY A 37 2.37 -4.91 12.32
CA GLY A 37 2.63 -6.25 12.81
C GLY A 37 1.36 -6.93 13.33
N ALA A 38 1.27 -8.25 13.16
CA ALA A 38 0.20 -9.06 13.72
C ALA A 38 0.27 -9.12 15.25
N THR A 39 1.49 -9.09 15.80
CA THR A 39 1.77 -9.05 17.25
C THR A 39 2.52 -7.78 17.66
N SER A 40 2.58 -7.52 18.97
CA SER A 40 3.32 -6.41 19.56
C SER A 40 4.84 -6.55 19.51
N SER A 41 5.39 -7.67 19.04
CA SER A 41 6.81 -7.86 18.77
C SER A 41 7.18 -7.76 17.29
N ASP A 42 6.21 -7.89 16.38
CA ASP A 42 6.48 -7.86 14.95
C ASP A 42 6.89 -6.45 14.51
N ARG A 43 8.05 -6.35 13.88
CA ARG A 43 8.64 -5.10 13.35
C ARG A 43 9.00 -5.28 11.88
N PHE A 44 8.81 -4.24 11.08
CA PHE A 44 9.28 -4.19 9.69
C PHE A 44 10.13 -2.93 9.46
N LYS A 45 11.06 -3.01 8.50
CA LYS A 45 11.96 -1.89 8.15
C LYS A 45 11.48 -1.13 6.93
N GLY A 46 10.99 -1.86 5.94
CA GLY A 46 10.55 -1.33 4.66
C GLY A 46 9.20 -1.89 4.23
N ILE A 47 8.55 -1.16 3.34
CA ILE A 47 7.33 -1.56 2.63
C ILE A 47 7.40 -1.02 1.20
N LEU A 48 6.63 -1.62 0.31
CA LEU A 48 6.18 -1.01 -0.93
C LEU A 48 4.69 -1.35 -1.02
N LEU A 49 3.81 -0.35 -1.11
CA LEU A 49 2.39 -0.57 -1.36
C LEU A 49 1.96 0.11 -2.65
N VAL A 50 1.16 -0.60 -3.43
CA VAL A 50 0.44 -0.09 -4.59
C VAL A 50 -1.01 -0.56 -4.55
N ALA A 51 -1.89 0.18 -5.20
CA ALA A 51 -3.30 -0.18 -5.35
C ALA A 51 -3.53 -0.65 -6.78
N LYS A 52 -3.94 -1.90 -6.96
CA LYS A 52 -4.13 -2.50 -8.29
C LYS A 52 -5.58 -2.87 -8.54
N ASP A 53 -6.02 -2.73 -9.78
CA ASP A 53 -7.24 -3.40 -10.22
C ASP A 53 -7.06 -4.92 -10.12
N ALA A 54 -8.02 -5.60 -9.51
CA ALA A 54 -8.04 -7.04 -9.39
C ALA A 54 -8.06 -7.73 -10.76
N SER A 55 -8.71 -7.14 -11.76
CA SER A 55 -8.94 -7.75 -13.07
C SER A 55 -7.72 -7.69 -13.99
N ASP A 56 -7.05 -6.54 -14.08
CA ASP A 56 -5.98 -6.31 -15.05
C ASP A 56 -4.62 -5.96 -14.43
N GLN A 57 -4.55 -5.86 -13.09
CA GLN A 57 -3.35 -5.52 -12.32
C GLN A 57 -2.79 -4.10 -12.58
N ASN A 58 -3.53 -3.24 -13.27
CA ASN A 58 -3.15 -1.84 -13.46
C ASN A 58 -3.13 -1.10 -12.12
N ILE A 59 -2.11 -0.25 -11.91
CA ILE A 59 -2.03 0.58 -10.71
C ILE A 59 -3.00 1.74 -10.86
N LEU A 60 -3.91 1.90 -9.89
CA LEU A 60 -4.97 2.90 -9.92
C LEU A 60 -4.97 3.78 -8.66
N GLY A 61 -5.40 5.01 -8.85
CA GLY A 61 -5.52 6.01 -7.79
C GLY A 61 -4.18 6.64 -7.44
N SER A 62 -4.18 7.37 -6.33
CA SER A 62 -3.02 8.11 -5.86
C SER A 62 -2.86 7.97 -4.36
N TRP A 63 -1.62 8.11 -3.88
CA TRP A 63 -1.28 7.99 -2.48
C TRP A 63 -0.83 9.33 -1.90
N SER A 64 -1.08 9.49 -0.60
CA SER A 64 -0.47 10.53 0.21
C SER A 64 0.00 9.97 1.55
N SER A 65 1.11 10.50 2.05
CA SER A 65 1.68 10.13 3.35
C SER A 65 0.89 10.80 4.48
N ILE A 66 0.48 10.02 5.50
CA ILE A 66 -0.12 10.56 6.73
C ILE A 66 0.96 10.92 7.75
N ASN A 67 2.05 10.14 7.81
CA ASN A 67 3.14 10.33 8.76
C ASN A 67 4.51 10.29 8.06
N SER A 68 5.56 10.71 8.78
CA SER A 68 6.94 10.78 8.29
C SER A 68 7.62 9.41 8.09
N SER A 69 6.94 8.31 8.39
CA SER A 69 7.48 6.95 8.23
C SER A 69 7.36 6.41 6.80
N VAL A 70 6.54 7.06 5.97
CA VAL A 70 6.30 6.69 4.58
C VAL A 70 6.46 7.89 3.66
N GLN A 71 6.88 7.62 2.43
CA GLN A 71 6.99 8.58 1.35
C GLN A 71 6.27 8.04 0.12
N VAL A 72 5.78 8.96 -0.70
CA VAL A 72 5.13 8.67 -1.96
C VAL A 72 6.17 8.40 -3.04
N VAL A 73 5.93 7.42 -3.90
CA VAL A 73 6.82 7.07 -5.01
C VAL A 73 6.05 6.97 -6.32
N SER A 74 6.80 7.07 -7.41
CA SER A 74 6.27 6.84 -8.75
C SER A 74 6.60 5.42 -9.20
N CYS A 75 5.58 4.63 -9.45
CA CYS A 75 5.67 3.29 -9.97
C CYS A 75 5.19 3.28 -11.43
N ASP A 76 5.91 2.56 -12.29
CA ASP A 76 5.57 2.35 -13.70
C ASP A 76 5.39 3.68 -14.45
N GLY A 77 6.22 4.68 -14.08
CA GLY A 77 6.21 6.02 -14.68
C GLY A 77 5.05 6.93 -14.25
N THR A 78 4.08 6.42 -13.48
CA THR A 78 2.94 7.22 -13.00
C THR A 78 3.27 7.85 -11.65
N LEU A 79 2.97 9.13 -11.51
CA LEU A 79 3.24 9.88 -10.29
C LEU A 79 2.33 9.45 -9.14
N SER A 80 2.91 9.39 -7.94
CA SER A 80 2.18 9.24 -6.69
C SER A 80 1.25 8.02 -6.59
N ASN A 81 1.57 6.93 -7.27
CA ASN A 81 0.73 5.74 -7.33
C ASN A 81 1.24 4.58 -6.44
N GLY A 82 2.30 4.83 -5.65
CA GLY A 82 2.74 3.93 -4.59
C GLY A 82 3.30 4.68 -3.38
N ILE A 83 3.54 3.92 -2.30
CA ILE A 83 4.26 4.40 -1.12
C ILE A 83 5.38 3.45 -0.73
N THR A 84 6.43 3.98 -0.13
CA THR A 84 7.52 3.21 0.47
C THR A 84 7.95 3.82 1.80
N HIS A 85 8.85 3.16 2.50
CA HIS A 85 9.48 3.64 3.73
C HIS A 85 10.42 4.83 3.48
N THR A 86 10.55 5.72 4.47
CA THR A 86 11.55 6.82 4.46
C THR A 86 12.91 6.41 4.98
N SER A 87 12.97 5.40 5.85
CA SER A 87 14.22 4.91 6.46
C SER A 87 14.12 3.44 6.85
N SER A 88 15.25 2.78 7.07
CA SER A 88 15.33 1.40 7.54
C SER A 88 15.08 1.22 9.05
N THR A 89 14.60 2.26 9.74
CA THR A 89 14.24 2.16 11.17
C THR A 89 13.11 1.16 11.37
N ASN A 90 13.18 0.36 12.43
CA ASN A 90 12.14 -0.59 12.79
C ASN A 90 10.81 0.13 13.09
N LYS A 91 9.72 -0.37 12.51
CA LYS A 91 8.37 0.17 12.68
C LYS A 91 7.44 -0.96 13.11
N SER A 92 6.53 -0.68 14.04
CA SER A 92 5.42 -1.58 14.37
C SER A 92 4.19 -1.33 13.50
N GLN A 93 4.04 -0.10 13.02
CA GLN A 93 2.90 0.35 12.23
C GLN A 93 3.28 1.54 11.34
N ILE A 94 2.65 1.62 10.16
CA ILE A 94 2.59 2.81 9.32
C ILE A 94 1.14 3.08 8.92
N GLN A 95 0.90 4.31 8.46
CA GLN A 95 -0.39 4.74 7.96
C GLN A 95 -0.18 5.60 6.73
N ALA A 96 -1.03 5.40 5.73
CA ALA A 96 -1.04 6.17 4.51
C ALA A 96 -2.47 6.30 3.99
N THR A 97 -2.65 7.20 3.05
CA THR A 97 -3.93 7.47 2.45
C THR A 97 -3.88 7.07 0.99
N TRP A 98 -4.85 6.28 0.55
CA TRP A 98 -5.12 6.01 -0.87
C TRP A 98 -6.37 6.79 -1.30
N ARG A 99 -6.27 7.47 -2.44
CA ARG A 99 -7.36 8.19 -3.08
C ARG A 99 -7.78 7.49 -4.37
N SER A 100 -9.05 7.14 -4.43
CA SER A 100 -9.71 6.56 -5.59
C SER A 100 -9.59 7.46 -6.83
N PRO A 101 -9.46 6.89 -8.04
CA PRO A 101 -9.53 7.65 -9.30
C PRO A 101 -10.77 8.54 -9.40
N SER A 102 -10.67 9.57 -10.24
CA SER A 102 -11.77 10.51 -10.51
C SER A 102 -12.92 9.89 -11.30
N THR A 103 -12.65 8.85 -12.07
CA THR A 103 -13.64 8.09 -12.84
C THR A 103 -13.71 6.67 -12.32
N ILE A 104 -14.81 6.32 -11.63
CA ILE A 104 -15.09 4.94 -11.26
C ILE A 104 -15.77 4.25 -12.43
N THR A 105 -15.04 3.33 -13.05
CA THR A 105 -15.66 2.08 -13.50
C THR A 105 -15.74 1.18 -12.27
N GLU A 106 -16.77 0.34 -12.12
CA GLU A 106 -16.86 -0.62 -10.99
C GLU A 106 -15.62 -1.54 -10.97
N LYS A 107 -14.57 -1.12 -10.23
CA LYS A 107 -13.28 -1.80 -10.15
C LYS A 107 -13.07 -2.31 -8.74
N ASN A 108 -12.63 -3.56 -8.63
CA ASN A 108 -12.20 -4.13 -7.37
C ASN A 108 -10.73 -3.79 -7.16
N ILE A 109 -10.41 -3.05 -6.10
CA ILE A 109 -9.04 -2.61 -5.82
C ILE A 109 -8.41 -3.54 -4.78
N VAL A 110 -7.21 -3.99 -5.07
CA VAL A 110 -6.37 -4.78 -4.16
C VAL A 110 -5.14 -3.97 -3.78
N ILE A 111 -4.97 -3.74 -2.48
CA ILE A 111 -3.75 -3.14 -1.93
C ILE A 111 -2.73 -4.26 -1.72
N LYS A 112 -1.52 -4.10 -2.28
CA LYS A 112 -0.43 -5.08 -2.19
C LYS A 112 0.92 -4.41 -2.03
#